data_AF-A0A9D5SDC5-F1
#
_entry.id   AF-A0A9D5SDC5-F1
#
_cell.length_a   1.000
_cell.length_b   1.000
_cell.length_c   1.000
_cell.angle_alpha   90.00
_cell.angle_beta   90.00
_cell.angle_gamma   90.00
#
_symmetry.space_group_name_H-M   'P 1'
#
loop_
_entity.id
_entity.type
_entity.pdbx_description
1 polymer ?
#
loop_
_entity_poly.entity_id
_entity_poly.type
_entity_poly.pdbx_seq_one_letter_code
_entity_poly.pdbx_strand_id
1 'polypeptide(L)'
;MKFKISPKNCPPKNGGGNAKLVINASLVLSVLCGVPSCTDEIENEIVENNAKMQEFDASDGTLRLGKKIPNPYSLKVVQQAYNELAEQSGLRSCETLAPTHLYLKFAPKNLEELRLLESDTTLYFYNYPLDVELIGEGGGYHDPSLPDTVPTYQYVCVPIDHPLPEVEYEVLDEIYYEEDDEAELRSGSAISWEQLEEKAYLLAGDSSIISTPETRGSKQWRAQGFLYYYDSRKNAREPLVGVPVRMRYHLITYQNCTDKNGYFRSEKLRRGDCKYSIEWKRDAFRIRPNTGLSTADYVIQENKSSVNKTFRPDENINQWFYATVFRGTHHYFYEDVYGLPRPQNNMEIRASNHSDNDNGLFETGGSTEVHIYRNDRNSKEITETVFHELTHSAHFDKTSYSTYSNTKTKIKDSWACAVAYVMTVDMYGSNSRYYDKDQYTGLIIDLNDDDTTYAEEYITGDYVKGYSLQQLWIVVKSSKTVDAFKTNLKNFYSNETEQYLDDLFSYWGW
;
A
#
# COMPACT_ATOMS: atom_id res chain seq x y z
N MET A 1 31.75 24.24 12.27
CA MET A 1 31.81 22.79 12.62
C MET A 1 30.67 22.08 11.92
N LYS A 2 30.95 21.42 10.80
CA LYS A 2 29.99 20.60 10.03
C LYS A 2 30.52 19.17 10.11
N PHE A 3 29.77 18.26 10.72
CA PHE A 3 30.13 16.84 10.74
C PHE A 3 29.58 16.17 9.48
N LYS A 4 30.50 15.73 8.62
CA LYS A 4 30.27 14.74 7.55
C LYS A 4 30.14 13.37 8.21
N ILE A 5 29.05 12.65 7.95
CA ILE A 5 28.97 11.21 8.24
C ILE A 5 29.18 10.48 6.92
N SER A 6 30.22 9.65 6.89
CA SER A 6 30.61 8.79 5.78
C SER A 6 29.80 7.48 5.84
N PRO A 7 29.39 6.90 4.69
CA PRO A 7 28.72 5.59 4.67
C PRO A 7 29.71 4.49 5.05
N LYS A 8 29.31 3.62 5.99
CA LYS A 8 30.09 2.46 6.42
C LYS A 8 29.84 1.26 5.51
N ASN A 9 30.94 0.61 5.18
CA ASN A 9 31.11 -0.56 4.30
C ASN A 9 30.30 -1.79 4.73
N CYS A 10 29.77 -2.49 3.72
CA CYS A 10 29.25 -3.85 3.79
C CYS A 10 30.42 -4.87 3.76
N PRO A 11 30.42 -5.95 4.57
CA PRO A 11 31.47 -6.98 4.51
C PRO A 11 31.23 -8.01 3.37
N PRO A 12 32.28 -8.68 2.88
CA PRO A 12 32.22 -9.51 1.67
C PRO A 12 31.55 -10.87 1.90
N LYS A 13 30.89 -11.37 0.85
CA LYS A 13 30.31 -12.72 0.75
C LYS A 13 31.41 -13.77 0.66
N ASN A 14 31.41 -14.75 1.58
CA ASN A 14 32.16 -16.00 1.44
C ASN A 14 31.30 -17.05 0.72
N GLY A 15 31.91 -17.72 -0.26
CA GLY A 15 31.29 -18.77 -1.05
C GLY A 15 31.41 -20.20 -0.47
N GLY A 16 30.76 -21.13 -1.17
CA GLY A 16 30.73 -22.57 -0.92
C GLY A 16 29.31 -23.05 -0.60
N GLY A 17 28.71 -24.03 -1.25
CA GLY A 17 29.15 -24.95 -2.29
C GLY A 17 27.93 -25.71 -2.83
N ASN A 18 28.05 -26.25 -4.04
CA ASN A 18 27.02 -26.97 -4.77
C ASN A 18 26.53 -28.22 -4.02
N ALA A 19 25.21 -28.31 -3.79
CA ALA A 19 24.52 -29.58 -3.53
C ALA A 19 23.48 -29.81 -4.64
N LYS A 20 23.74 -30.79 -5.50
CA LYS A 20 22.82 -31.29 -6.52
C LYS A 20 21.65 -32.00 -5.84
N LEU A 21 20.42 -31.50 -6.03
CA LEU A 21 19.21 -32.23 -5.65
C LEU A 21 18.80 -33.13 -6.82
N VAL A 22 18.84 -34.44 -6.60
CA VAL A 22 18.39 -35.48 -7.54
C VAL A 22 16.88 -35.65 -7.33
N ILE A 23 16.08 -35.36 -8.36
CA ILE A 23 14.64 -35.60 -8.39
C ILE A 23 14.43 -37.08 -8.75
N ASN A 24 13.98 -37.88 -7.77
CA ASN A 24 13.47 -39.23 -8.03
C ASN A 24 11.96 -39.15 -8.24
N ALA A 25 11.54 -39.37 -9.48
CA ALA A 25 10.16 -39.69 -9.81
C ALA A 25 9.86 -41.12 -9.33
N SER A 26 8.77 -41.32 -8.58
CA SER A 26 8.24 -42.65 -8.30
C SER A 26 6.73 -42.65 -8.49
N LEU A 27 6.32 -43.58 -9.36
CA LEU A 27 4.94 -43.89 -9.74
C LEU A 27 4.06 -44.16 -8.51
N VAL A 28 2.85 -43.61 -8.51
CA VAL A 28 1.76 -44.06 -7.65
C VAL A 28 0.89 -45.03 -8.46
N LEU A 29 0.93 -46.28 -8.03
CA LEU A 29 0.13 -47.39 -8.53
C LEU A 29 -1.27 -47.33 -7.91
N SER A 30 -2.29 -47.28 -8.75
CA SER A 30 -3.71 -47.33 -8.39
C SER A 30 -4.09 -48.69 -7.77
N VAL A 31 -4.65 -48.67 -6.56
CA VAL A 31 -5.46 -49.77 -6.01
C VAL A 31 -6.79 -49.20 -5.53
N LEU A 32 -7.86 -49.50 -6.27
CA LEU A 32 -9.24 -49.38 -5.84
C LEU A 32 -9.55 -50.46 -4.79
N CYS A 33 -10.09 -50.07 -3.64
CA CYS A 33 -11.02 -50.85 -2.81
C CYS A 33 -11.88 -49.85 -2.03
N GLY A 34 -13.19 -49.90 -2.22
CA GLY A 34 -14.14 -48.84 -1.85
C GLY A 34 -14.73 -48.90 -0.43
N VAL A 35 -15.20 -47.73 0.00
CA VAL A 35 -16.27 -47.43 0.97
C VAL A 35 -16.84 -46.04 0.62
N PRO A 36 -18.10 -45.69 0.99
CA PRO A 36 -19.04 -44.94 0.16
C PRO A 36 -18.88 -43.41 0.19
N SER A 37 -19.49 -42.79 -0.82
CA SER A 37 -19.54 -41.37 -1.21
C SER A 37 -19.73 -40.36 -0.06
N CYS A 38 -18.78 -39.43 0.03
CA CYS A 38 -18.92 -38.07 0.58
C CYS A 38 -18.19 -37.07 -0.34
N THR A 39 -18.16 -37.33 -1.65
CA THR A 39 -17.52 -36.46 -2.66
C THR A 39 -18.52 -35.55 -3.36
N ASP A 40 -19.80 -35.94 -3.38
CA ASP A 40 -20.84 -35.17 -4.07
C ASP A 40 -21.36 -33.98 -3.25
N GLU A 41 -21.21 -33.98 -1.92
CA GLU A 41 -21.52 -32.81 -1.08
C GLU A 41 -20.44 -31.73 -1.20
N ILE A 42 -19.16 -32.12 -1.28
CA ILE A 42 -18.02 -31.19 -1.38
C ILE A 42 -17.96 -30.53 -2.76
N GLU A 43 -18.20 -31.27 -3.84
CA GLU A 43 -18.21 -30.69 -5.20
C GLU A 43 -19.39 -29.74 -5.41
N ASN A 44 -20.57 -30.03 -4.84
CA ASN A 44 -21.72 -29.12 -4.92
C ASN A 44 -21.53 -27.88 -4.03
N GLU A 45 -20.88 -27.99 -2.88
CA GLU A 45 -20.47 -26.83 -2.06
C GLU A 45 -19.45 -25.94 -2.79
N ILE A 46 -18.47 -26.53 -3.48
CA ILE A 46 -17.48 -25.78 -4.28
C ILE A 46 -18.15 -25.08 -5.47
N VAL A 47 -19.10 -25.72 -6.15
CA VAL A 47 -19.82 -25.14 -7.29
C VAL A 47 -20.82 -24.05 -6.84
N GLU A 48 -21.55 -24.25 -5.74
CA GLU A 48 -22.43 -23.20 -5.17
C GLU A 48 -21.63 -22.03 -4.57
N ASN A 49 -20.48 -22.28 -3.94
CA ASN A 49 -19.60 -21.21 -3.43
C ASN A 49 -18.98 -20.42 -4.58
N ASN A 50 -18.57 -21.07 -5.67
CA ASN A 50 -18.09 -20.37 -6.87
C ASN A 50 -19.20 -19.59 -7.60
N ALA A 51 -20.45 -20.05 -7.55
CA ALA A 51 -21.60 -19.34 -8.12
C ALA A 51 -22.10 -18.17 -7.24
N LYS A 52 -21.84 -18.20 -5.92
CA LYS A 52 -22.17 -17.12 -4.97
C LYS A 52 -21.07 -16.08 -4.78
N MET A 53 -19.85 -16.32 -5.26
CA MET A 53 -18.74 -15.34 -5.27
C MET A 53 -18.76 -14.39 -6.48
N GLN A 54 -19.88 -14.28 -7.19
CA GLN A 54 -20.06 -13.38 -8.32
C GLN A 54 -20.93 -12.16 -7.95
N GLU A 55 -20.65 -11.51 -6.82
CA GLU A 55 -20.96 -10.09 -6.69
C GLU A 55 -19.67 -9.31 -6.96
N PHE A 56 -19.60 -8.76 -8.17
CA PHE A 56 -18.62 -7.77 -8.60
C PHE A 56 -18.58 -6.67 -7.54
N ASP A 57 -17.45 -6.54 -6.83
CA ASP A 57 -17.23 -5.49 -5.85
C ASP A 57 -17.54 -4.15 -6.55
N ALA A 58 -18.51 -3.42 -6.02
CA ALA A 58 -19.11 -2.27 -6.68
C ALA A 58 -18.01 -1.33 -7.20
N SER A 59 -18.07 -0.98 -8.48
CA SER A 59 -17.03 -0.25 -9.21
C SER A 59 -16.41 0.86 -8.34
N ASP A 60 -15.09 0.80 -8.15
CA ASP A 60 -14.25 1.74 -7.39
C ASP A 60 -14.32 3.21 -7.88
N GLY A 61 -15.20 3.48 -8.85
CA GLY A 61 -15.71 4.78 -9.24
C GLY A 61 -16.34 4.71 -10.63
N THR A 62 -16.41 5.84 -11.31
CA THR A 62 -16.95 5.98 -12.67
C THR A 62 -15.85 6.09 -13.73
N LEU A 63 -14.59 5.84 -13.37
CA LEU A 63 -13.43 6.04 -14.22
C LEU A 63 -13.57 5.24 -15.53
N ARG A 64 -13.49 5.96 -16.65
CA ARG A 64 -13.52 5.39 -18.00
C ARG A 64 -12.43 6.04 -18.86
N LEU A 65 -11.88 5.26 -19.77
CA LEU A 65 -10.97 5.79 -20.78
C LEU A 65 -11.77 6.42 -21.92
N GLY A 66 -11.42 7.65 -22.25
CA GLY A 66 -11.95 8.41 -23.38
C GLY A 66 -11.07 8.26 -24.61
N LYS A 67 -10.98 9.34 -25.40
CA LYS A 67 -10.22 9.32 -26.66
C LYS A 67 -8.71 9.36 -26.39
N LYS A 68 -7.93 8.83 -27.33
CA LYS A 68 -6.49 9.03 -27.39
C LYS A 68 -6.19 10.53 -27.57
N ILE A 69 -5.24 11.03 -26.79
CA ILE A 69 -4.79 12.43 -26.81
C ILE A 69 -3.41 12.47 -27.50
N PRO A 70 -3.17 13.40 -28.43
CA PRO A 70 -1.84 13.59 -29.02
C PRO A 70 -0.79 13.90 -27.94
N ASN A 71 0.41 13.33 -28.09
CA ASN A 71 1.49 13.48 -27.12
C ASN A 71 2.41 14.65 -27.50
N PRO A 72 2.38 15.79 -26.78
CA PRO A 72 3.28 16.91 -27.05
C PRO A 72 4.75 16.58 -26.80
N TYR A 73 5.06 15.55 -26.02
CA TYR A 73 6.45 15.13 -25.75
C TYR A 73 6.95 14.06 -26.73
N SER A 74 6.14 13.62 -27.70
CA SER A 74 6.61 12.71 -28.74
C SER A 74 7.78 13.33 -29.48
N LEU A 75 8.87 12.58 -29.68
CA LEU A 75 10.07 13.04 -30.37
C LEU A 75 9.74 13.62 -31.75
N LYS A 76 8.76 13.05 -32.45
CA LYS A 76 8.29 13.55 -33.75
C LYS A 76 7.67 14.94 -33.65
N VAL A 77 6.83 15.16 -32.64
CA VAL A 77 6.17 16.45 -32.40
C VAL A 77 7.18 17.49 -31.96
N VAL A 78 8.09 17.13 -31.04
CA VAL A 78 9.15 18.02 -30.55
C VAL A 78 10.14 18.36 -31.66
N GLN A 79 10.53 17.40 -32.51
CA GLN A 79 11.39 17.66 -33.67
C GLN A 79 10.71 18.61 -34.67
N GLN A 80 9.40 18.44 -34.91
CA GLN A 80 8.65 19.37 -35.75
C GLN A 80 8.61 20.77 -35.14
N ALA A 81 8.37 20.88 -33.83
CA ALA A 81 8.39 22.13 -33.11
C ALA A 81 9.75 22.83 -33.21
N TYR A 82 10.84 22.08 -33.03
CA TYR A 82 12.20 22.60 -33.20
C TYR A 82 12.43 23.13 -34.61
N ASN A 83 12.06 22.36 -35.64
CA ASN A 83 12.25 22.76 -37.04
C ASN A 83 11.52 24.06 -37.36
N GLU A 84 10.27 24.21 -36.92
CA GLU A 84 9.48 25.42 -37.13
C GLU A 84 10.06 26.64 -36.37
N LEU A 85 10.55 26.45 -35.15
CA LEU A 85 11.20 27.52 -34.37
C LEU A 85 12.57 27.91 -34.93
N ALA A 86 13.34 26.94 -35.42
CA ALA A 86 14.63 27.16 -36.05
C ALA A 86 14.47 27.98 -37.34
N GLU A 87 13.51 27.62 -38.18
CA GLU A 87 13.17 28.37 -39.40
C GLU A 87 12.75 29.81 -39.10
N GLN A 88 11.87 30.00 -38.09
CA GLN A 88 11.44 31.33 -37.64
C GLN A 88 12.61 32.19 -37.12
N SER A 89 13.61 31.56 -36.52
CA SER A 89 14.78 32.23 -35.93
C SER A 89 15.94 32.39 -36.93
N GLY A 90 15.78 31.96 -38.18
CA GLY A 90 16.85 31.98 -39.19
C GLY A 90 17.99 31.01 -38.93
N LEU A 91 17.79 30.03 -38.04
CA LEU A 91 18.73 28.95 -37.75
C LEU A 91 18.60 27.88 -38.85
N ARG A 92 19.70 27.21 -39.18
CA ARG A 92 19.63 26.01 -40.03
C ARG A 92 19.01 24.88 -39.21
N SER A 93 17.91 24.30 -39.66
CA SER A 93 17.23 23.15 -39.05
C SER A 93 18.00 21.82 -39.24
N CYS A 94 19.29 21.79 -38.87
CA CYS A 94 20.13 20.59 -39.03
C CYS A 94 20.27 19.76 -37.75
N GLU A 95 19.73 20.21 -36.62
CA GLU A 95 19.78 19.46 -35.37
C GLU A 95 18.68 18.38 -35.37
N THR A 96 19.13 17.13 -35.21
CA THR A 96 18.24 15.98 -35.01
C THR A 96 18.26 15.66 -33.53
N LEU A 97 17.10 15.85 -32.89
CA LEU A 97 16.90 15.52 -31.48
C LEU A 97 16.93 13.99 -31.32
N ALA A 98 17.54 13.53 -30.24
CA ALA A 98 17.55 12.11 -29.85
C ALA A 98 16.54 11.89 -28.71
N PRO A 99 15.88 10.73 -28.64
CA PRO A 99 14.98 10.46 -27.53
C PRO A 99 15.73 10.46 -26.20
N THR A 100 15.03 10.92 -25.17
CA THR A 100 15.50 10.97 -23.78
C THR A 100 14.82 9.91 -22.92
N HIS A 101 13.57 9.61 -23.25
CA HIS A 101 12.73 8.66 -22.54
C HIS A 101 11.98 7.77 -23.54
N LEU A 102 11.47 6.65 -23.05
CA LEU A 102 10.54 5.76 -23.75
C LEU A 102 9.21 5.76 -23.02
N TYR A 103 8.11 5.80 -23.78
CA TYR A 103 6.78 5.49 -23.25
C TYR A 103 6.48 4.02 -23.52
N LEU A 104 6.37 3.22 -22.46
CA LEU A 104 6.28 1.76 -22.52
C LEU A 104 4.93 1.25 -22.04
N LYS A 105 4.51 0.12 -22.59
CA LYS A 105 3.41 -0.72 -22.13
C LYS A 105 3.95 -2.11 -21.80
N PHE A 106 3.91 -2.49 -20.53
CA PHE A 106 4.24 -3.84 -20.06
C PHE A 106 3.00 -4.73 -20.02
N ALA A 107 3.19 -6.02 -20.31
CA ALA A 107 2.17 -7.06 -20.28
C ALA A 107 2.55 -8.18 -19.29
N PRO A 108 2.52 -7.92 -17.97
CA PRO A 108 2.83 -8.93 -16.95
C PRO A 108 1.86 -10.12 -17.03
N LYS A 109 2.41 -11.33 -17.09
CA LYS A 109 1.63 -12.57 -17.26
C LYS A 109 1.06 -13.12 -15.95
N ASN A 110 1.64 -12.71 -14.82
CA ASN A 110 1.32 -13.21 -13.49
C ASN A 110 1.77 -12.20 -12.43
N LEU A 111 1.44 -12.49 -11.18
CA LEU A 111 1.72 -11.63 -10.04
C LEU A 111 3.23 -11.47 -9.77
N GLU A 112 4.07 -12.45 -10.09
CA GLU A 112 5.53 -12.33 -9.93
C GLU A 112 6.11 -11.30 -10.90
N GLU A 113 5.68 -11.30 -12.16
CA GLU A 113 6.07 -10.28 -13.14
C GLU A 113 5.56 -8.89 -12.75
N LEU A 114 4.32 -8.79 -12.23
CA LEU A 114 3.81 -7.52 -11.69
C LEU A 114 4.68 -7.03 -10.52
N ARG A 115 5.00 -7.90 -9.56
CA ARG A 115 5.88 -7.58 -8.42
C ARG A 115 7.27 -7.16 -8.88
N LEU A 116 7.80 -7.74 -9.96
CA LEU A 116 9.09 -7.34 -10.52
C LEU A 116 9.05 -5.90 -11.04
N LEU A 117 7.99 -5.49 -11.73
CA LEU A 117 7.79 -4.09 -12.14
C LEU A 117 7.75 -3.17 -10.91
N GLU A 118 6.93 -3.52 -9.93
CA GLU A 118 6.70 -2.70 -8.74
C GLU A 118 7.88 -2.67 -7.76
N SER A 119 8.85 -3.57 -7.91
CA SER A 119 10.09 -3.56 -7.12
C SER A 119 10.95 -2.34 -7.42
N ASP A 120 10.77 -1.73 -8.60
CA ASP A 120 11.39 -0.47 -8.95
C ASP A 120 10.57 0.72 -8.42
N THR A 121 10.92 1.14 -7.21
CA THR A 121 10.29 2.29 -6.53
C THR A 121 10.64 3.65 -7.14
N THR A 122 11.53 3.70 -8.14
CA THR A 122 11.90 4.95 -8.85
C THR A 122 10.98 5.25 -10.03
N LEU A 123 10.15 4.28 -10.45
CA LEU A 123 9.22 4.41 -11.55
C LEU A 123 7.76 4.46 -11.09
N TYR A 124 6.92 5.13 -11.88
CA TYR A 124 5.49 5.27 -11.62
C TYR A 124 4.68 4.52 -12.68
N PHE A 125 4.31 3.28 -12.37
CA PHE A 125 3.46 2.46 -13.22
C PHE A 125 1.98 2.81 -13.05
N TYR A 126 1.25 2.82 -14.17
CA TYR A 126 -0.20 3.04 -14.21
C TYR A 126 -0.89 1.84 -14.83
N ASN A 127 -2.06 1.49 -14.31
CA ASN A 127 -2.96 0.46 -14.85
C ASN A 127 -3.68 0.90 -16.15
N TYR A 128 -3.56 2.18 -16.54
CA TYR A 128 -4.18 2.76 -17.73
C TYR A 128 -3.17 3.51 -18.61
N PRO A 129 -3.41 3.62 -19.93
CA PRO A 129 -2.60 4.43 -20.83
C PRO A 129 -2.49 5.89 -20.37
N LEU A 130 -1.33 6.49 -20.57
CA LEU A 130 -1.07 7.87 -20.17
C LEU A 130 -1.53 8.91 -21.21
N ASP A 131 -1.70 8.47 -22.45
CA ASP A 131 -2.08 9.22 -23.64
C ASP A 131 -3.58 9.14 -23.97
N VAL A 132 -4.43 9.04 -22.95
CA VAL A 132 -5.90 9.03 -23.11
C VAL A 132 -6.58 10.03 -22.17
N GLU A 133 -7.79 10.42 -22.56
CA GLU A 133 -8.71 11.17 -21.71
C GLU A 133 -9.21 10.28 -20.57
N LEU A 134 -9.21 10.80 -19.35
CA LEU A 134 -9.81 10.12 -18.19
C LEU A 134 -11.16 10.78 -17.91
N ILE A 135 -12.22 9.99 -17.95
CA ILE A 135 -13.60 10.44 -17.75
C ILE A 135 -14.07 9.93 -16.40
N GLY A 136 -14.48 10.85 -15.52
CA GLY A 136 -14.90 10.55 -14.16
C GLY A 136 -13.73 10.36 -13.18
N GLU A 137 -14.08 10.04 -11.93
CA GLU A 137 -13.15 9.67 -10.87
C GLU A 137 -13.33 8.20 -10.48
N GLY A 138 -12.28 7.57 -9.97
CA GLY A 138 -12.35 6.21 -9.48
C GLY A 138 -11.03 5.47 -9.49
N GLY A 139 -11.06 4.26 -8.93
CA GLY A 139 -9.97 3.29 -8.98
C GLY A 139 -10.33 2.04 -9.77
N GLY A 140 -9.43 1.06 -9.71
CA GLY A 140 -9.70 -0.32 -10.13
C GLY A 140 -9.81 -0.50 -11.64
N TYR A 141 -9.22 0.40 -12.44
CA TYR A 141 -9.23 0.20 -13.90
C TYR A 141 -8.50 -1.09 -14.26
N HIS A 142 -9.19 -1.95 -15.00
CA HIS A 142 -8.68 -3.18 -15.59
C HIS A 142 -9.02 -3.18 -17.07
N ASP A 143 -8.05 -3.54 -17.93
CA ASP A 143 -8.28 -3.56 -19.38
C ASP A 143 -9.36 -4.62 -19.72
N PRO A 144 -10.50 -4.24 -20.34
CA PRO A 144 -11.60 -5.16 -20.61
C PRO A 144 -11.25 -6.31 -21.56
N SER A 145 -10.11 -6.23 -22.27
CA SER A 145 -9.63 -7.31 -23.13
C SER A 145 -8.91 -8.43 -22.36
N LEU A 146 -8.58 -8.21 -21.09
CA LEU A 146 -7.89 -9.15 -20.23
C LEU A 146 -8.85 -9.81 -19.23
N PRO A 147 -8.71 -11.11 -18.95
CA PRO A 147 -9.38 -11.73 -17.81
C PRO A 147 -8.98 -11.07 -16.49
N ASP A 148 -9.87 -11.04 -15.50
CA ASP A 148 -9.56 -10.51 -14.15
C ASP A 148 -8.49 -11.33 -13.41
N THR A 149 -8.22 -12.55 -13.89
CA THR A 149 -7.24 -13.49 -13.32
C THR A 149 -5.79 -13.21 -13.73
N VAL A 150 -5.55 -12.26 -14.63
CA VAL A 150 -4.21 -11.82 -15.03
C VAL A 150 -4.03 -10.34 -14.70
N PRO A 151 -2.83 -9.87 -14.35
CA PRO A 151 -2.64 -8.45 -14.11
C PRO A 151 -2.94 -7.62 -15.37
N THR A 152 -3.52 -6.43 -15.18
CA THR A 152 -3.69 -5.47 -16.27
C THR A 152 -2.35 -4.94 -16.78
N TYR A 153 -2.35 -4.38 -17.99
CA TYR A 153 -1.19 -3.71 -18.56
C TYR A 153 -0.67 -2.61 -17.65
N GLN A 154 0.66 -2.45 -17.63
CA GLN A 154 1.33 -1.40 -16.85
C GLN A 154 2.00 -0.41 -17.79
N TYR A 155 1.69 0.88 -17.62
CA TYR A 155 2.15 1.97 -18.48
C TYR A 155 3.12 2.86 -17.71
N VAL A 156 4.25 3.23 -18.34
CA VAL A 156 5.30 4.02 -17.70
C VAL A 156 6.07 4.86 -18.73
N CYS A 157 6.52 6.04 -18.34
CA CYS A 157 7.51 6.82 -19.09
C CYS A 157 8.84 6.75 -18.33
N VAL A 158 9.91 6.33 -19.02
CA VAL A 158 11.17 5.95 -18.37
C VAL A 158 12.38 6.46 -19.18
N PRO A 159 13.49 6.90 -18.54
CA PRO A 159 14.72 7.26 -19.25
C PRO A 159 15.27 6.11 -20.11
N ILE A 160 15.92 6.43 -21.23
CA ILE A 160 16.44 5.43 -22.18
C ILE A 160 17.52 4.51 -21.58
N ASP A 161 18.27 5.01 -20.62
CA ASP A 161 19.35 4.32 -19.94
C ASP A 161 18.91 3.58 -18.67
N HIS A 162 17.62 3.66 -18.33
CA HIS A 162 17.05 2.96 -17.19
C HIS A 162 17.00 1.44 -17.43
N PRO A 163 17.53 0.60 -16.51
CA PRO A 163 17.45 -0.84 -16.64
C PRO A 163 15.99 -1.33 -16.60
N LEU A 164 15.55 -2.03 -17.64
CA LEU A 164 14.20 -2.60 -17.69
C LEU A 164 14.19 -4.03 -17.13
N PRO A 165 13.15 -4.41 -16.37
CA PRO A 165 12.99 -5.78 -15.90
C PRO A 165 12.66 -6.75 -17.04
N GLU A 166 12.87 -8.05 -16.81
CA GLU A 166 12.55 -9.13 -17.76
C GLU A 166 11.04 -9.41 -17.82
N VAL A 167 10.25 -8.40 -18.18
CA VAL A 167 8.80 -8.48 -18.42
C VAL A 167 8.52 -8.02 -19.84
N GLU A 168 7.61 -8.68 -20.53
CA GLU A 168 7.27 -8.35 -21.92
C GLU A 168 6.73 -6.92 -22.03
N TYR A 169 7.26 -6.14 -22.98
CA TYR A 169 6.86 -4.75 -23.19
C TYR A 169 6.82 -4.34 -24.67
N GLU A 170 6.02 -3.31 -24.93
CA GLU A 170 5.91 -2.61 -26.21
C GLU A 170 6.36 -1.16 -26.03
N VAL A 171 7.16 -0.64 -26.99
CA VAL A 171 7.50 0.79 -27.06
C VAL A 171 6.36 1.50 -27.79
N LEU A 172 5.62 2.34 -27.07
CA LEU A 172 4.48 3.09 -27.61
C LEU A 172 4.89 4.37 -28.30
N ASP A 173 5.91 5.06 -27.77
CA ASP A 173 6.42 6.31 -28.33
C ASP A 173 7.86 6.59 -27.84
N GLU A 174 8.62 7.30 -28.67
CA GLU A 174 9.93 7.85 -28.32
C GLU A 174 9.72 9.28 -27.82
N ILE A 175 10.30 9.62 -26.66
CA ILE A 175 9.97 10.85 -25.94
C ILE A 175 11.18 11.78 -25.85
N TYR A 176 10.96 13.06 -26.15
CA TYR A 176 11.92 14.13 -25.86
C TYR A 176 11.41 14.99 -24.72
N TYR A 177 12.14 14.98 -23.61
CA TYR A 177 11.79 15.72 -22.41
C TYR A 177 13.07 16.13 -21.67
N GLU A 178 13.22 17.43 -21.40
CA GLU A 178 14.33 17.98 -20.62
C GLU A 178 13.84 18.42 -19.24
N GLU A 179 14.52 17.96 -18.19
CA GLU A 179 14.31 18.52 -16.85
C GLU A 179 14.92 19.92 -16.74
N ASP A 180 14.24 20.81 -16.02
CA ASP A 180 14.65 22.22 -15.87
C ASP A 180 16.11 22.38 -15.41
N ASP A 181 16.61 21.44 -14.58
CA ASP A 181 17.99 21.46 -14.06
C ASP A 181 19.05 21.06 -15.11
N GLU A 182 18.66 20.28 -16.14
CA GLU A 182 19.52 19.93 -17.28
C GLU A 182 19.40 20.92 -18.44
N ALA A 183 18.27 21.63 -18.54
CA ALA A 183 18.06 22.67 -19.55
C ALA A 183 19.05 23.84 -19.39
N GLU A 184 19.41 24.19 -18.14
CA GLU A 184 20.47 25.18 -17.87
C GLU A 184 21.87 24.67 -18.25
N LEU A 185 22.12 23.36 -18.24
CA LEU A 185 23.41 22.77 -18.65
C LEU A 185 23.55 22.70 -20.19
N ARG A 186 22.44 22.66 -20.93
CA ARG A 186 22.40 22.70 -22.40
C ARG A 186 22.22 24.12 -22.97
N SER A 187 22.43 25.17 -22.16
CA SER A 187 22.16 26.59 -22.48
C SER A 187 22.94 27.22 -23.66
N GLY A 188 23.55 26.42 -24.53
CA GLY A 188 24.08 26.84 -25.82
C GLY A 188 23.06 26.81 -26.97
N SER A 189 21.87 26.20 -26.77
CA SER A 189 20.79 26.18 -27.77
C SER A 189 20.13 27.56 -27.91
N ALA A 190 19.92 28.00 -29.16
CA ALA A 190 19.22 29.24 -29.46
C ALA A 190 17.69 29.17 -29.23
N ILE A 191 17.15 27.96 -29.02
CA ILE A 191 15.74 27.70 -28.71
C ILE A 191 15.67 27.13 -27.30
N SER A 192 14.94 27.79 -26.39
CA SER A 192 14.78 27.29 -25.03
C SER A 192 13.79 26.13 -24.96
N TRP A 193 13.95 25.25 -23.96
CA TRP A 193 12.97 24.19 -23.67
C TRP A 193 11.55 24.76 -23.50
N GLU A 194 11.43 25.93 -22.86
CA GLU A 194 10.15 26.58 -22.64
C GLU A 194 9.41 26.87 -23.97
N GLN A 195 10.11 27.42 -24.96
CA GLN A 195 9.56 27.72 -26.29
C GLN A 195 9.25 26.45 -27.07
N LEU A 196 10.14 25.46 -26.96
CA LEU A 196 9.99 24.18 -27.65
C LEU A 196 8.78 23.41 -27.14
N GLU A 197 8.61 23.32 -25.82
CA GLU A 197 7.47 22.68 -25.16
C GLU A 197 6.16 23.40 -25.53
N GLU A 198 6.11 24.74 -25.47
CA GLU A 198 4.90 25.50 -25.86
C GLU A 198 4.50 25.25 -27.32
N LYS A 199 5.48 25.24 -28.23
CA LYS A 199 5.24 24.95 -29.64
C LYS A 199 4.81 23.50 -29.88
N ALA A 200 5.36 22.54 -29.14
CA ALA A 200 4.99 21.14 -29.25
C ALA A 200 3.54 20.89 -28.78
N TYR A 201 3.12 21.52 -27.69
CA TYR A 201 1.72 21.51 -27.24
C TYR A 201 0.76 22.11 -28.28
N LEU A 202 1.13 23.26 -28.87
CA LEU A 202 0.38 23.87 -29.98
C LEU A 202 0.22 22.90 -31.17
N LEU A 203 1.29 22.22 -31.59
CA LEU A 203 1.26 21.25 -32.68
C LEU A 203 0.45 20.00 -32.33
N ALA A 204 0.49 19.57 -31.07
CA ALA A 204 -0.34 18.49 -30.54
C ALA A 204 -1.83 18.88 -30.41
N GLY A 205 -2.18 20.15 -30.64
CA GLY A 205 -3.54 20.67 -30.47
C GLY A 205 -3.97 20.81 -29.01
N ASP A 206 -3.02 20.77 -28.07
CA ASP A 206 -3.27 20.96 -26.65
C ASP A 206 -2.88 22.39 -26.24
N SER A 207 -3.86 23.16 -25.77
CA SER A 207 -3.67 24.54 -25.31
C SER A 207 -3.45 24.68 -23.80
N SER A 208 -3.34 23.55 -23.08
CA SER A 208 -3.30 23.51 -21.61
C SER A 208 -2.16 24.33 -21.01
N ILE A 209 -1.02 24.44 -21.70
CA ILE A 209 0.17 25.18 -21.24
C ILE A 209 0.32 26.59 -21.85
N ILE A 210 -0.43 26.95 -22.90
CA ILE A 210 -0.23 28.17 -23.69
C ILE A 210 -0.49 29.42 -22.86
N SER A 211 0.39 30.42 -22.93
CA SER A 211 0.21 31.72 -22.28
C SER A 211 -0.67 32.67 -23.10
N THR A 212 -1.61 33.40 -22.46
CA THR A 212 -2.24 34.56 -23.12
C THR A 212 -1.32 35.78 -22.96
N PRO A 213 -1.27 36.73 -23.91
CA PRO A 213 -0.23 37.78 -23.93
C PRO A 213 -0.22 38.75 -22.73
N GLU A 214 -1.26 38.77 -21.91
CA GLU A 214 -1.52 39.87 -20.96
C GLU A 214 -0.84 39.71 -19.59
N THR A 215 -0.28 38.54 -19.25
CA THR A 215 0.43 38.33 -17.98
C THR A 215 1.71 37.51 -18.17
N ARG A 216 2.85 38.20 -18.27
CA ARG A 216 4.23 37.63 -18.29
C ARG A 216 4.67 36.99 -16.95
N GLY A 217 3.75 36.67 -16.04
CA GLY A 217 4.05 35.89 -14.84
C GLY A 217 3.93 34.40 -15.15
N SER A 218 4.98 33.61 -14.92
CA SER A 218 5.06 32.22 -15.34
C SER A 218 3.79 31.43 -14.95
N LYS A 219 3.14 30.76 -15.92
CA LYS A 219 2.03 29.81 -15.70
C LYS A 219 2.47 28.52 -15.00
N GLN A 220 3.72 28.45 -14.54
CA GLN A 220 4.15 27.33 -13.72
C GLN A 220 3.49 27.43 -12.34
N TRP A 221 2.93 26.33 -11.89
CA TRP A 221 2.28 26.24 -10.59
C TRP A 221 2.68 24.93 -9.90
N ARG A 222 2.51 24.87 -8.59
CA ARG A 222 2.75 23.65 -7.81
C ARG A 222 1.43 22.92 -7.70
N ALA A 223 1.39 21.70 -8.24
CA ALA A 223 0.33 20.76 -7.87
C ALA A 223 0.36 20.57 -6.36
N GLN A 224 -0.78 20.71 -5.71
CA GLN A 224 -0.88 20.65 -4.25
C GLN A 224 -2.31 20.36 -3.83
N GLY A 225 -2.50 20.05 -2.56
CA GLY A 225 -3.82 19.74 -2.07
C GLY A 225 -3.84 19.17 -0.67
N PHE A 226 -5.02 18.75 -0.24
CA PHE A 226 -5.25 18.07 1.01
C PHE A 226 -6.07 16.81 0.79
N LEU A 227 -5.63 15.70 1.39
CA LEU A 227 -6.41 14.46 1.46
C LEU A 227 -6.91 14.23 2.88
N TYR A 228 -8.18 13.89 2.96
CA TYR A 228 -8.87 13.56 4.20
C TYR A 228 -9.68 12.28 4.03
N TYR A 229 -10.12 11.73 5.14
CA TYR A 229 -11.23 10.77 5.17
C TYR A 229 -12.22 11.20 6.24
N TYR A 230 -13.43 10.68 6.16
CA TYR A 230 -14.43 10.87 7.20
C TYR A 230 -14.33 9.75 8.25
N ASP A 231 -13.95 10.08 9.47
CA ASP A 231 -13.90 9.13 10.57
C ASP A 231 -15.31 8.91 11.12
N SER A 232 -15.88 7.72 10.87
CA SER A 232 -17.24 7.40 11.27
C SER A 232 -17.40 7.19 12.78
N ARG A 233 -16.33 6.91 13.52
CA ARG A 233 -16.36 6.86 14.99
C ARG A 233 -16.38 8.25 15.62
N LYS A 234 -15.54 9.16 15.14
CA LYS A 234 -15.42 10.54 15.64
C LYS A 234 -16.49 11.47 15.05
N ASN A 235 -17.17 11.04 13.99
CA ASN A 235 -18.09 11.86 13.21
C ASN A 235 -17.41 13.16 12.73
N ALA A 236 -16.18 13.03 12.22
CA ALA A 236 -15.33 14.16 11.88
C ALA A 236 -14.46 13.88 10.66
N ARG A 237 -14.05 14.95 9.98
CA ARG A 237 -13.04 14.88 8.92
C ARG A 237 -11.65 14.87 9.56
N GLU A 238 -10.83 13.88 9.20
CA GLU A 238 -9.49 13.69 9.74
C GLU A 238 -8.47 13.59 8.59
N PRO A 239 -7.23 14.10 8.79
CA PRO A 239 -6.22 14.10 7.74
C PRO A 239 -5.76 12.67 7.42
N LEU A 240 -5.55 12.40 6.12
CA LEU A 240 -4.84 11.20 5.68
C LEU A 240 -3.35 11.48 5.69
N VAL A 241 -2.62 10.88 6.62
CA VAL A 241 -1.18 11.08 6.80
C VAL A 241 -0.40 10.02 6.04
N GLY A 242 0.62 10.43 5.30
CA GLY A 242 1.56 9.53 4.64
C GLY A 242 1.06 8.87 3.36
N VAL A 243 -0.06 9.29 2.77
CA VAL A 243 -0.55 8.74 1.48
C VAL A 243 0.31 9.29 0.34
N PRO A 244 0.94 8.46 -0.50
CA PRO A 244 1.63 8.94 -1.70
C PRO A 244 0.63 9.46 -2.73
N VAL A 245 0.80 10.72 -3.14
CA VAL A 245 -0.01 11.35 -4.18
C VAL A 245 0.84 11.52 -5.43
N ARG A 246 0.39 10.94 -6.54
CA ARG A 246 0.99 11.10 -7.87
C ARG A 246 0.36 12.29 -8.57
N MET A 247 1.20 13.22 -9.02
CA MET A 247 0.85 14.47 -9.71
C MET A 247 1.43 14.41 -11.12
N ARG A 248 0.58 14.08 -12.10
CA ARG A 248 1.00 13.77 -13.47
C ARG A 248 0.66 14.89 -14.45
N TYR A 249 1.68 15.37 -15.16
CA TYR A 249 1.61 16.32 -16.27
C TYR A 249 1.89 15.56 -17.58
N HIS A 250 0.82 15.20 -18.28
CA HIS A 250 0.88 14.30 -19.44
C HIS A 250 1.60 12.97 -19.13
N LEU A 251 2.86 12.78 -19.57
CA LEU A 251 3.66 11.58 -19.28
C LEU A 251 4.58 11.71 -18.06
N ILE A 252 4.74 12.93 -17.53
CA ILE A 252 5.69 13.21 -16.45
C ILE A 252 4.98 13.16 -15.10
N THR A 253 5.52 12.40 -14.14
CA THR A 253 4.91 12.22 -12.82
C THR A 253 5.85 12.67 -11.71
N TYR A 254 5.28 13.41 -10.77
CA TYR A 254 5.86 13.66 -9.46
C TYR A 254 5.09 12.89 -8.40
N GLN A 255 5.74 12.53 -7.30
CA GLN A 255 5.08 11.95 -6.14
C GLN A 255 5.51 12.64 -4.86
N ASN A 256 4.58 12.84 -3.94
CA ASN A 256 4.90 13.22 -2.57
C ASN A 256 3.87 12.64 -1.60
N CYS A 257 4.28 12.37 -0.36
CA CYS A 257 3.38 11.90 0.67
C CYS A 257 2.64 13.07 1.33
N THR A 258 1.40 12.84 1.74
CA THR A 258 0.67 13.79 2.58
C THR A 258 1.33 13.93 3.96
N ASP A 259 1.39 15.16 4.46
CA ASP A 259 1.93 15.47 5.79
C ASP A 259 0.92 15.18 6.92
N LYS A 260 1.27 15.55 8.16
CA LYS A 260 0.41 15.37 9.35
C LYS A 260 -0.95 16.09 9.27
N ASN A 261 -1.10 17.07 8.37
CA ASN A 261 -2.35 17.80 8.13
C ASN A 261 -3.08 17.29 6.87
N GLY A 262 -2.59 16.22 6.24
CA GLY A 262 -3.10 15.71 4.97
C GLY A 262 -2.64 16.50 3.76
N TYR A 263 -1.74 17.48 3.93
CA TYR A 263 -1.29 18.36 2.84
C TYR A 263 -0.20 17.70 2.01
N PHE A 264 -0.28 17.84 0.68
CA PHE A 264 0.77 17.42 -0.25
C PHE A 264 1.07 18.52 -1.27
N ARG A 265 2.27 18.47 -1.86
CA ARG A 265 2.66 19.35 -2.97
C ARG A 265 3.76 18.74 -3.84
N SER A 266 3.80 19.14 -5.11
CA SER A 266 4.89 18.82 -6.03
C SER A 266 6.16 19.59 -5.67
N GLU A 267 7.30 18.93 -5.88
CA GLU A 267 8.62 19.52 -5.65
C GLU A 267 9.03 20.49 -6.76
N LYS A 268 8.57 20.25 -7.99
CA LYS A 268 8.81 21.13 -9.15
C LYS A 268 7.55 21.92 -9.54
N LEU A 269 7.78 23.10 -10.09
CA LEU A 269 6.77 23.98 -10.69
C LEU A 269 6.54 23.52 -12.14
N ARG A 270 5.29 23.44 -12.60
CA ARG A 270 4.97 22.96 -13.95
C ARG A 270 3.84 23.72 -14.60
N ARG A 271 3.84 23.74 -15.94
CA ARG A 271 2.76 24.29 -16.75
C ARG A 271 1.72 23.21 -17.05
N GLY A 272 0.48 23.64 -17.29
CA GLY A 272 -0.56 22.74 -17.79
C GLY A 272 -1.41 22.07 -16.72
N ASP A 273 -2.23 21.14 -17.20
CA ASP A 273 -3.14 20.36 -16.37
C ASP A 273 -2.38 19.26 -15.63
N CYS A 274 -2.65 19.15 -14.32
CA CYS A 274 -2.15 18.07 -13.48
C CYS A 274 -3.28 17.08 -13.22
N LYS A 275 -3.01 15.79 -13.46
CA LYS A 275 -3.89 14.68 -13.08
C LYS A 275 -3.40 14.09 -11.77
N TYR A 276 -4.28 14.00 -10.77
CA TYR A 276 -3.93 13.49 -9.46
C TYR A 276 -4.40 12.05 -9.32
N SER A 277 -3.58 11.20 -8.70
CA SER A 277 -3.99 9.85 -8.33
C SER A 277 -3.26 9.39 -7.09
N ILE A 278 -3.81 8.40 -6.42
CA ILE A 278 -3.19 7.72 -5.29
C ILE A 278 -3.13 6.22 -5.57
N GLU A 279 -2.22 5.55 -4.88
CA GLU A 279 -2.24 4.11 -4.68
C GLU A 279 -2.20 3.88 -3.17
N TRP A 280 -3.03 2.98 -2.67
CA TRP A 280 -3.10 2.65 -1.25
C TRP A 280 -1.91 1.76 -0.85
N LYS A 281 -0.69 2.32 -0.93
CA LYS A 281 0.58 1.64 -0.63
C LYS A 281 1.64 2.56 -0.04
N ARG A 282 2.63 1.95 0.60
CA ARG A 282 3.92 2.52 1.03
C ARG A 282 5.01 1.45 0.87
N ASP A 283 6.27 1.82 1.08
CA ASP A 283 7.42 0.93 0.92
C ASP A 283 7.26 -0.42 1.66
N ALA A 284 6.66 -0.40 2.85
CA ALA A 284 6.46 -1.60 3.66
C ALA A 284 5.17 -2.39 3.38
N PHE A 285 4.16 -1.82 2.70
CA PHE A 285 2.87 -2.49 2.52
C PHE A 285 2.05 -1.96 1.33
N ARG A 286 1.08 -2.75 0.87
CA ARG A 286 0.04 -2.31 -0.07
C ARG A 286 -1.32 -2.90 0.27
N ILE A 287 -2.36 -2.18 -0.10
CA ILE A 287 -3.75 -2.60 0.04
C ILE A 287 -4.28 -3.00 -1.33
N ARG A 288 -4.97 -4.14 -1.38
CA ARG A 288 -5.62 -4.68 -2.58
C ARG A 288 -7.09 -4.98 -2.32
N PRO A 289 -7.94 -4.93 -3.36
CA PRO A 289 -9.27 -5.53 -3.31
C PRO A 289 -9.17 -7.06 -3.17
N ASN A 290 -10.30 -7.73 -2.91
CA ASN A 290 -10.32 -9.19 -2.68
C ASN A 290 -9.78 -9.98 -3.87
N THR A 291 -10.34 -9.70 -5.05
CA THR A 291 -10.14 -10.50 -6.28
C THR A 291 -9.15 -9.86 -7.25
N GLY A 292 -8.75 -8.60 -7.01
CA GLY A 292 -7.80 -7.89 -7.87
C GLY A 292 -6.34 -8.22 -7.56
N LEU A 293 -5.52 -8.29 -8.61
CA LEU A 293 -4.07 -8.49 -8.50
C LEU A 293 -3.31 -7.17 -8.25
N SER A 294 -3.90 -6.05 -8.66
CA SER A 294 -3.33 -4.72 -8.54
C SER A 294 -3.58 -4.10 -7.17
N THR A 295 -2.73 -3.15 -6.79
CA THR A 295 -3.00 -2.23 -5.66
C THR A 295 -4.29 -1.48 -5.89
N ALA A 296 -5.06 -1.30 -4.82
CA ALA A 296 -6.18 -0.39 -4.84
C ALA A 296 -5.69 1.05 -5.10
N ASP A 297 -6.22 1.69 -6.14
CA ASP A 297 -5.84 3.03 -6.57
C ASP A 297 -7.06 3.94 -6.62
N TYR A 298 -6.83 5.23 -6.83
CA TYR A 298 -7.91 6.19 -7.08
C TYR A 298 -7.39 7.38 -7.88
N VAL A 299 -8.07 7.71 -8.98
CA VAL A 299 -7.87 8.90 -9.78
C VAL A 299 -8.79 10.01 -9.29
N ILE A 300 -8.20 11.18 -8.98
CA ILE A 300 -8.92 12.38 -8.56
C ILE A 300 -8.96 13.35 -9.75
N GLN A 301 -10.15 13.73 -10.17
CA GLN A 301 -10.37 14.53 -11.38
C GLN A 301 -10.55 16.00 -11.00
N GLU A 302 -9.44 16.74 -10.95
CA GLU A 302 -9.48 18.20 -10.81
C GLU A 302 -8.37 18.85 -11.64
N ASN A 303 -8.75 19.80 -12.51
CA ASN A 303 -7.84 20.46 -13.45
C ASN A 303 -7.42 21.85 -12.94
N LYS A 304 -6.13 22.19 -13.11
CA LYS A 304 -5.47 23.49 -12.81
C LYS A 304 -5.72 24.11 -11.43
N SER A 305 -5.92 23.30 -10.40
CA SER A 305 -6.08 23.85 -9.05
C SER A 305 -5.60 22.91 -7.95
N SER A 306 -5.58 23.44 -6.74
CA SER A 306 -5.31 22.68 -5.53
C SER A 306 -6.44 21.69 -5.28
N VAL A 307 -6.12 20.43 -4.99
CA VAL A 307 -7.12 19.37 -4.81
C VAL A 307 -7.46 19.13 -3.36
N ASN A 308 -8.74 19.08 -3.02
CA ASN A 308 -9.19 18.77 -1.67
C ASN A 308 -10.16 17.58 -1.69
N LYS A 309 -9.65 16.36 -1.50
CA LYS A 309 -10.48 15.15 -1.51
C LYS A 309 -10.73 14.65 -0.09
N THR A 310 -11.98 14.33 0.23
CA THR A 310 -12.35 13.58 1.43
C THR A 310 -12.95 12.25 1.00
N PHE A 311 -12.38 11.13 1.44
CA PHE A 311 -12.99 9.81 1.22
C PHE A 311 -14.06 9.56 2.26
N ARG A 312 -15.28 9.24 1.81
CA ARG A 312 -16.45 9.09 2.69
C ARG A 312 -17.22 7.81 2.39
N PRO A 313 -17.80 7.15 3.41
CA PRO A 313 -18.50 5.89 3.22
C PRO A 313 -19.79 6.04 2.37
N ASP A 314 -20.43 7.21 2.44
CA ASP A 314 -21.64 7.56 1.68
C ASP A 314 -21.36 7.91 0.21
N GLU A 315 -20.10 8.19 -0.15
CA GLU A 315 -19.69 8.49 -1.54
C GLU A 315 -19.09 7.27 -2.22
N ASN A 316 -18.16 6.58 -1.56
CA ASN A 316 -17.50 5.37 -2.04
C ASN A 316 -16.99 4.57 -0.84
N ILE A 317 -17.76 3.53 -0.47
CA ILE A 317 -17.47 2.72 0.72
C ILE A 317 -16.13 1.99 0.64
N ASN A 318 -15.75 1.51 -0.55
CA ASN A 318 -14.51 0.77 -0.75
C ASN A 318 -13.29 1.69 -0.61
N GLN A 319 -13.32 2.87 -1.23
CA GLN A 319 -12.22 3.83 -1.10
C GLN A 319 -12.12 4.43 0.31
N TRP A 320 -13.25 4.64 0.99
CA TRP A 320 -13.25 4.99 2.41
C TRP A 320 -12.68 3.87 3.29
N PHE A 321 -12.99 2.62 2.96
CA PHE A 321 -12.48 1.46 3.66
C PHE A 321 -10.97 1.31 3.47
N TYR A 322 -10.46 1.42 2.24
CA TYR A 322 -9.03 1.45 1.94
C TYR A 322 -8.32 2.58 2.67
N ALA A 323 -8.91 3.77 2.73
CA ALA A 323 -8.38 4.89 3.51
C ALA A 323 -8.27 4.55 5.01
N THR A 324 -9.29 3.89 5.57
CA THR A 324 -9.31 3.48 6.98
C THR A 324 -8.26 2.41 7.26
N VAL A 325 -8.17 1.37 6.43
CA VAL A 325 -7.14 0.32 6.52
C VAL A 325 -5.74 0.90 6.37
N PHE A 326 -5.56 1.82 5.43
CA PHE A 326 -4.27 2.51 5.22
C PHE A 326 -3.83 3.25 6.48
N ARG A 327 -4.74 3.94 7.18
CA ARG A 327 -4.38 4.68 8.40
C ARG A 327 -3.91 3.78 9.52
N GLY A 328 -4.63 2.70 9.81
CA GLY A 328 -4.21 1.73 10.82
C GLY A 328 -2.88 1.09 10.44
N THR A 329 -2.72 0.71 9.17
CA THR A 329 -1.48 0.11 8.69
C THR A 329 -0.31 1.09 8.75
N HIS A 330 -0.49 2.33 8.29
CA HIS A 330 0.52 3.38 8.36
C HIS A 330 0.97 3.63 9.80
N HIS A 331 0.02 3.70 10.74
CA HIS A 331 0.33 3.83 12.16
C HIS A 331 1.21 2.67 12.66
N TYR A 332 0.81 1.42 12.38
CA TYR A 332 1.58 0.24 12.82
C TYR A 332 2.97 0.18 12.19
N PHE A 333 3.20 0.68 10.98
CA PHE A 333 4.52 0.60 10.33
C PHE A 333 5.43 1.80 10.61
N TYR A 334 4.88 3.01 10.69
CA TYR A 334 5.68 4.24 10.60
C TYR A 334 5.61 5.15 11.82
N GLU A 335 4.63 4.98 12.72
CA GLU A 335 4.50 5.79 13.94
C GLU A 335 5.11 5.09 15.16
N ASP A 336 5.18 5.73 16.33
CA ASP A 336 5.64 5.06 17.55
C ASP A 336 4.66 3.96 17.97
N VAL A 337 5.19 2.76 18.26
CA VAL A 337 4.43 1.58 18.64
C VAL A 337 5.02 0.94 19.90
N TYR A 338 5.52 1.75 20.82
CA TYR A 338 5.94 1.29 22.15
C TYR A 338 7.07 0.25 22.12
N GLY A 339 7.94 0.35 21.11
CA GLY A 339 9.06 -0.58 20.90
C GLY A 339 8.67 -1.97 20.39
N LEU A 340 7.41 -2.15 19.93
CA LEU A 340 6.95 -3.39 19.32
C LEU A 340 7.63 -3.66 17.97
N PRO A 341 7.79 -4.95 17.59
CA PRO A 341 8.27 -5.30 16.27
C PRO A 341 7.25 -4.92 15.19
N ARG A 342 7.75 -4.49 14.04
CA ARG A 342 6.93 -4.32 12.83
C ARG A 342 6.74 -5.66 12.12
N PRO A 343 5.64 -5.86 11.38
CA PRO A 343 5.52 -6.97 10.45
C PRO A 343 6.65 -6.95 9.39
N GLN A 344 6.70 -8.00 8.57
CA GLN A 344 7.62 -8.02 7.43
C GLN A 344 7.33 -6.88 6.44
N ASN A 345 8.36 -6.45 5.71
CA ASN A 345 8.20 -5.49 4.62
C ASN A 345 7.49 -6.13 3.42
N ASN A 346 7.01 -5.29 2.50
CA ASN A 346 6.25 -5.67 1.31
C ASN A 346 4.99 -6.46 1.61
N MET A 347 4.34 -6.18 2.73
CA MET A 347 3.15 -6.90 3.15
C MET A 347 1.94 -6.56 2.27
N GLU A 348 1.19 -7.60 1.89
CA GLU A 348 -0.03 -7.45 1.09
C GLU A 348 -1.24 -7.56 2.02
N ILE A 349 -2.08 -6.52 2.00
CA ILE A 349 -3.30 -6.43 2.80
C ILE A 349 -4.48 -6.49 1.86
N ARG A 350 -5.33 -7.51 1.98
CA ARG A 350 -6.61 -7.58 1.29
C ARG A 350 -7.66 -6.86 2.11
N ALA A 351 -8.25 -5.83 1.54
CA ALA A 351 -9.38 -5.14 2.13
C ALA A 351 -10.59 -5.40 1.23
N SER A 352 -11.60 -6.08 1.76
CA SER A 352 -12.85 -6.33 1.04
C SER A 352 -13.99 -6.60 1.99
N ASN A 353 -15.22 -6.67 1.48
CA ASN A 353 -16.27 -7.30 2.26
C ASN A 353 -16.20 -8.82 2.12
N HIS A 354 -16.53 -9.54 3.18
CA HIS A 354 -16.59 -11.01 3.18
C HIS A 354 -17.96 -11.43 3.70
N SER A 355 -18.50 -12.55 3.20
CA SER A 355 -19.85 -13.01 3.53
C SER A 355 -19.97 -13.51 4.98
N ASP A 356 -18.85 -13.87 5.59
CA ASP A 356 -18.80 -14.40 6.94
C ASP A 356 -18.77 -13.27 7.98
N ASN A 357 -19.03 -13.62 9.24
CA ASN A 357 -19.04 -12.66 10.35
C ASN A 357 -17.64 -12.30 10.87
N ASP A 358 -16.58 -12.78 10.21
CA ASP A 358 -15.19 -12.49 10.57
C ASP A 358 -14.83 -11.05 10.22
N ASN A 359 -14.03 -10.43 11.09
CA ASN A 359 -13.59 -9.05 10.91
C ASN A 359 -12.28 -8.95 10.13
N GLY A 360 -11.45 -9.98 10.21
CA GLY A 360 -10.14 -10.05 9.58
C GLY A 360 -9.54 -11.43 9.75
N LEU A 361 -8.44 -11.67 9.06
CA LEU A 361 -7.71 -12.93 9.11
C LEU A 361 -6.25 -12.71 8.74
N PHE A 362 -5.34 -13.20 9.57
CA PHE A 362 -3.95 -13.39 9.21
C PHE A 362 -3.69 -14.84 8.77
N GLU A 363 -3.35 -15.02 7.49
CA GLU A 363 -3.07 -16.34 6.92
C GLU A 363 -1.57 -16.69 6.97
N THR A 364 -1.25 -17.91 7.40
CA THR A 364 0.13 -18.43 7.52
C THR A 364 0.51 -19.45 6.43
N GLY A 365 -0.14 -19.34 5.26
CA GLY A 365 -0.02 -20.26 4.11
C GLY A 365 0.98 -19.85 3.02
N GLY A 366 0.74 -20.29 1.78
CA GLY A 366 1.64 -20.11 0.62
C GLY A 366 2.01 -18.65 0.32
N SER A 367 1.16 -17.70 0.70
CA SER A 367 1.48 -16.27 0.86
C SER A 367 0.99 -15.83 2.24
N THR A 368 1.85 -15.17 3.01
CA THR A 368 1.45 -14.50 4.26
C THR A 368 0.68 -13.23 3.90
N GLU A 369 -0.65 -13.31 3.96
CA GLU A 369 -1.55 -12.20 3.66
C GLU A 369 -2.34 -11.81 4.91
N VAL A 370 -2.63 -10.52 5.02
CA VAL A 370 -3.55 -9.99 6.04
C VAL A 370 -4.84 -9.61 5.33
N HIS A 371 -5.96 -10.11 5.82
CA HIS A 371 -7.28 -9.80 5.32
C HIS A 371 -8.00 -8.93 6.34
N ILE A 372 -8.61 -7.86 5.87
CA ILE A 372 -9.47 -6.98 6.66
C ILE A 372 -10.84 -6.97 5.98
N TYR A 373 -11.85 -7.33 6.76
CA TYR A 373 -13.23 -7.50 6.33
C TYR A 373 -14.13 -6.41 6.91
N ARG A 374 -15.43 -6.48 6.57
CA ARG A 374 -16.50 -5.71 7.21
C ARG A 374 -16.35 -4.19 7.03
N ASN A 375 -16.44 -3.75 5.76
CA ASN A 375 -16.49 -2.33 5.40
C ASN A 375 -17.75 -1.60 5.93
N ASP A 376 -18.68 -2.32 6.57
CA ASP A 376 -19.87 -1.80 7.23
C ASP A 376 -19.63 -1.37 8.70
N ARG A 377 -18.48 -1.71 9.29
CA ARG A 377 -18.12 -1.30 10.65
C ARG A 377 -17.61 0.13 10.70
N ASN A 378 -17.57 0.72 11.90
CA ASN A 378 -17.04 2.08 12.04
C ASN A 378 -15.50 2.10 11.97
N SER A 379 -14.93 3.28 11.67
CA SER A 379 -13.49 3.46 11.42
C SER A 379 -12.59 2.95 12.54
N LYS A 380 -13.00 3.12 13.81
CA LYS A 380 -12.24 2.64 14.97
C LYS A 380 -12.20 1.12 15.02
N GLU A 381 -13.33 0.45 14.79
CA GLU A 381 -13.42 -1.01 14.81
C GLU A 381 -12.60 -1.67 13.70
N ILE A 382 -12.62 -1.07 12.51
CA ILE A 382 -11.78 -1.49 11.37
C ILE A 382 -10.30 -1.30 11.73
N THR A 383 -9.93 -0.14 12.27
CA THR A 383 -8.55 0.15 12.69
C THR A 383 -8.06 -0.82 13.76
N GLU A 384 -8.90 -1.15 14.73
CA GLU A 384 -8.59 -2.13 15.77
C GLU A 384 -8.35 -3.52 15.18
N THR A 385 -9.14 -3.91 14.18
CA THR A 385 -8.96 -5.18 13.45
C THR A 385 -7.64 -5.18 12.68
N VAL A 386 -7.29 -4.08 12.01
CA VAL A 386 -5.97 -3.93 11.37
C VAL A 386 -4.86 -4.20 12.38
N PHE A 387 -4.88 -3.54 13.53
CA PHE A 387 -3.85 -3.76 14.55
C PHE A 387 -3.78 -5.19 15.08
N HIS A 388 -4.93 -5.85 15.21
CA HIS A 388 -5.01 -7.25 15.62
C HIS A 388 -4.29 -8.17 14.62
N GLU A 389 -4.68 -8.10 13.34
CA GLU A 389 -4.10 -8.96 12.30
C GLU A 389 -2.63 -8.64 12.03
N LEU A 390 -2.25 -7.36 12.07
CA LEU A 390 -0.84 -6.96 11.93
C LEU A 390 0.01 -7.46 13.09
N THR A 391 -0.55 -7.59 14.29
CA THR A 391 0.16 -8.17 15.44
C THR A 391 0.40 -9.66 15.27
N HIS A 392 -0.58 -10.40 14.71
CA HIS A 392 -0.37 -11.79 14.31
C HIS A 392 0.75 -11.91 13.27
N SER A 393 0.73 -11.05 12.26
CA SER A 393 1.77 -10.99 11.23
C SER A 393 3.17 -10.70 11.81
N ALA A 394 3.29 -9.71 12.69
CA ALA A 394 4.54 -9.39 13.37
C ALA A 394 5.03 -10.54 14.25
N HIS A 395 4.13 -11.19 15.00
CA HIS A 395 4.49 -12.33 15.83
C HIS A 395 4.98 -13.52 14.99
N PHE A 396 4.31 -13.80 13.87
CA PHE A 396 4.73 -14.82 12.93
C PHE A 396 6.10 -14.51 12.33
N ASP A 397 6.33 -13.30 11.83
CA ASP A 397 7.58 -12.90 11.19
C ASP A 397 8.77 -12.89 12.18
N LYS A 398 8.55 -12.46 13.42
CA LYS A 398 9.63 -12.40 14.42
C LYS A 398 9.86 -13.71 15.16
N THR A 399 9.14 -14.78 14.81
CA THR A 399 9.36 -16.12 15.32
C THR A 399 9.54 -17.10 14.17
N SER A 400 10.02 -18.32 14.43
CA SER A 400 9.99 -19.36 13.40
C SER A 400 8.54 -19.82 13.18
N TYR A 401 8.17 -20.24 11.96
CA TYR A 401 6.89 -20.92 11.68
C TYR A 401 6.51 -21.94 12.76
N SER A 402 7.45 -22.84 13.12
CA SER A 402 7.24 -23.85 14.17
C SER A 402 6.92 -23.25 15.54
N THR A 403 7.51 -22.11 15.89
CA THR A 403 7.27 -21.45 17.18
C THR A 403 5.90 -20.80 17.19
N TYR A 404 5.54 -20.04 16.15
CA TYR A 404 4.21 -19.45 16.04
C TYR A 404 3.09 -20.51 16.03
N SER A 405 3.22 -21.54 15.20
CA SER A 405 2.20 -22.59 15.06
C SER A 405 2.03 -23.43 16.33
N ASN A 406 3.10 -23.65 17.09
CA ASN A 406 3.04 -24.38 18.36
C ASN A 406 2.68 -23.49 19.56
N THR A 407 2.60 -22.17 19.38
CA THR A 407 2.15 -21.28 20.45
C THR A 407 0.64 -21.39 20.60
N LYS A 408 0.18 -21.58 21.83
CA LYS A 408 -1.25 -21.68 22.16
C LYS A 408 -2.02 -20.49 21.58
N THR A 409 -3.11 -20.76 20.87
CA THR A 409 -3.99 -19.74 20.25
C THR A 409 -4.42 -18.68 21.25
N LYS A 410 -4.82 -19.09 22.45
CA LYS A 410 -5.16 -18.18 23.57
C LYS A 410 -4.06 -17.13 23.85
N ILE A 411 -2.77 -17.48 23.75
CA ILE A 411 -1.66 -16.53 23.90
C ILE A 411 -1.58 -15.58 22.72
N LYS A 412 -1.63 -16.11 21.50
CA LYS A 412 -1.51 -15.33 20.26
C LYS A 412 -2.61 -14.27 20.18
N ASP A 413 -3.84 -14.67 20.46
CA ASP A 413 -5.02 -13.83 20.26
C ASP A 413 -5.19 -12.83 21.39
N SER A 414 -4.90 -13.22 22.63
CA SER A 414 -4.85 -12.27 23.76
C SER A 414 -3.73 -11.23 23.57
N TRP A 415 -2.60 -11.62 22.98
CA TRP A 415 -1.51 -10.68 22.65
C TRP A 415 -1.94 -9.69 21.56
N ALA A 416 -2.53 -10.19 20.48
CA ALA A 416 -3.06 -9.35 19.41
C ALA A 416 -4.17 -8.41 19.91
N CYS A 417 -5.04 -8.87 20.82
CA CYS A 417 -6.04 -8.03 21.49
C CYS A 417 -5.40 -6.89 22.29
N ALA A 418 -4.40 -7.17 23.12
CA ALA A 418 -3.76 -6.16 23.95
C ALA A 418 -3.07 -5.08 23.09
N VAL A 419 -2.33 -5.49 22.06
CA VAL A 419 -1.70 -4.54 21.14
C VAL A 419 -2.74 -3.72 20.38
N ALA A 420 -3.78 -4.36 19.86
CA ALA A 420 -4.87 -3.68 19.17
C ALA A 420 -5.58 -2.67 20.08
N TYR A 421 -5.81 -3.02 21.34
CA TYR A 421 -6.41 -2.12 22.32
C TYR A 421 -5.55 -0.88 22.53
N VAL A 422 -4.27 -1.05 22.89
CA VAL A 422 -3.38 0.07 23.20
C VAL A 422 -3.21 1.01 22.00
N MET A 423 -2.98 0.47 20.81
CA MET A 423 -2.86 1.31 19.61
C MET A 423 -4.17 2.00 19.22
N THR A 424 -5.31 1.35 19.44
CA THR A 424 -6.63 1.98 19.20
C THR A 424 -6.88 3.11 20.20
N VAL A 425 -6.50 2.94 21.47
CA VAL A 425 -6.55 4.00 22.48
C VAL A 425 -5.64 5.16 22.09
N ASP A 426 -4.44 4.91 21.58
CA ASP A 426 -3.55 5.99 21.09
C ASP A 426 -4.20 6.82 19.98
N MET A 427 -4.85 6.16 19.00
CA MET A 427 -5.49 6.85 17.88
C MET A 427 -6.84 7.52 18.20
N TYR A 428 -7.61 6.96 19.14
CA TYR A 428 -9.01 7.35 19.40
C TYR A 428 -9.26 7.87 20.83
N GLY A 429 -8.27 7.86 21.70
CA GLY A 429 -8.32 8.30 23.10
C GLY A 429 -9.05 7.36 24.06
N SER A 430 -9.88 6.44 23.56
CA SER A 430 -10.55 5.41 24.36
C SER A 430 -10.94 4.21 23.51
N ASN A 431 -10.96 3.03 24.11
CA ASN A 431 -11.46 1.82 23.49
C ASN A 431 -12.31 1.03 24.48
N SER A 432 -13.31 0.33 23.98
CA SER A 432 -14.13 -0.61 24.75
C SER A 432 -14.10 -1.92 23.97
N ARG A 433 -13.35 -2.89 24.47
CA ARG A 433 -13.20 -4.20 23.85
C ARG A 433 -13.86 -5.23 24.75
N TYR A 434 -14.63 -6.13 24.15
CA TYR A 434 -15.10 -7.32 24.85
C TYR A 434 -13.97 -8.35 24.88
N TYR A 435 -13.67 -8.85 26.06
CA TYR A 435 -12.75 -9.95 26.28
C TYR A 435 -13.54 -11.17 26.75
N ASP A 436 -13.19 -12.35 26.25
CA ASP A 436 -13.73 -13.61 26.72
C ASP A 436 -12.69 -14.36 27.61
N LYS A 437 -13.08 -15.49 28.20
CA LYS A 437 -12.18 -16.31 29.03
C LYS A 437 -11.57 -17.49 28.28
N ASP A 438 -11.93 -17.70 27.01
CA ASP A 438 -11.60 -18.90 26.26
C ASP A 438 -10.39 -18.67 25.33
N GLN A 439 -10.41 -17.58 24.55
CA GLN A 439 -9.46 -17.32 23.47
C GLN A 439 -8.97 -15.86 23.48
N TYR A 440 -9.87 -14.87 23.47
CA TYR A 440 -9.54 -13.44 23.38
C TYR A 440 -9.58 -12.79 24.77
N THR A 441 -8.64 -13.18 25.63
CA THR A 441 -8.66 -12.77 27.05
C THR A 441 -8.05 -11.40 27.31
N GLY A 442 -8.51 -10.73 28.37
CA GLY A 442 -7.97 -9.46 28.84
C GLY A 442 -6.66 -9.59 29.63
N LEU A 443 -6.22 -10.82 29.92
CA LEU A 443 -5.05 -11.09 30.76
C LEU A 443 -3.82 -10.24 30.39
N ILE A 444 -3.49 -10.13 29.10
CA ILE A 444 -2.29 -9.41 28.66
C ILE A 444 -2.44 -7.90 28.76
N ILE A 445 -3.66 -7.36 28.59
CA ILE A 445 -3.87 -5.93 28.77
C ILE A 445 -3.81 -5.55 30.25
N ASP A 446 -4.34 -6.37 31.16
CA ASP A 446 -4.26 -6.14 32.61
C ASP A 446 -2.81 -6.23 33.11
N LEU A 447 -1.94 -7.03 32.48
CA LEU A 447 -0.50 -6.98 32.78
C LEU A 447 0.10 -5.60 32.46
N ASN A 448 -0.45 -4.89 31.47
CA ASN A 448 0.10 -3.65 30.94
C ASN A 448 -0.49 -2.40 31.60
N ASP A 449 -1.81 -2.31 31.71
CA ASP A 449 -2.51 -1.09 32.11
C ASP A 449 -2.82 -1.06 33.61
N ASP A 450 -3.55 -0.02 34.04
CA ASP A 450 -4.05 0.12 35.40
C ASP A 450 -5.58 0.20 35.43
N ASP A 451 -6.25 -0.34 34.39
CA ASP A 451 -7.69 -0.27 34.24
C ASP A 451 -8.40 -1.27 35.15
N THR A 452 -8.94 -0.78 36.26
CA THR A 452 -9.66 -1.59 37.23
C THR A 452 -11.14 -1.79 36.86
N THR A 453 -11.57 -1.58 35.61
CA THR A 453 -12.99 -1.66 35.21
C THR A 453 -13.63 -3.01 35.56
N TYR A 454 -12.86 -4.11 35.57
CA TYR A 454 -13.34 -5.43 35.98
C TYR A 454 -12.93 -5.82 37.42
N ALA A 455 -12.30 -4.92 38.18
CA ALA A 455 -11.69 -5.22 39.48
C ALA A 455 -12.66 -5.85 40.50
N GLU A 456 -13.95 -5.53 40.44
CA GLU A 456 -14.98 -6.09 41.32
C GLU A 456 -15.30 -7.57 41.05
N GLU A 457 -14.94 -8.10 39.88
CA GLU A 457 -15.14 -9.52 39.52
C GLU A 457 -13.96 -10.42 39.89
N TYR A 458 -12.81 -9.85 40.25
CA TYR A 458 -11.65 -10.60 40.69
C TYR A 458 -11.81 -10.96 42.17
N ILE A 459 -11.64 -12.24 42.53
CA ILE A 459 -11.50 -12.67 43.94
C ILE A 459 -10.36 -11.86 44.62
N THR A 460 -9.36 -11.52 43.80
CA THR A 460 -8.24 -10.58 43.97
C THR A 460 -8.55 -9.11 44.21
N GLY A 461 -9.30 -8.51 43.30
CA GLY A 461 -9.00 -7.20 42.71
C GLY A 461 -8.00 -7.29 41.53
N ASP A 462 -8.14 -6.43 40.52
CA ASP A 462 -7.17 -6.27 39.43
C ASP A 462 -5.95 -5.49 39.92
N TYR A 463 -4.87 -6.20 40.27
CA TYR A 463 -3.71 -5.63 40.95
C TYR A 463 -2.39 -5.79 40.22
N VAL A 464 -2.36 -6.56 39.12
CA VAL A 464 -1.15 -6.67 38.31
C VAL A 464 -1.13 -5.48 37.36
N LYS A 465 0.03 -4.84 37.20
CA LYS A 465 0.23 -3.77 36.22
C LYS A 465 1.70 -3.48 35.94
N GLY A 466 1.95 -2.65 34.94
CA GLY A 466 3.25 -2.02 34.72
C GLY A 466 4.26 -2.86 33.96
N TYR A 467 3.84 -3.98 33.34
CA TYR A 467 4.65 -4.62 32.31
C TYR A 467 4.51 -3.82 31.01
N SER A 468 5.60 -3.29 30.47
CA SER A 468 5.53 -2.59 29.18
C SER A 468 5.21 -3.54 28.04
N LEU A 469 4.60 -3.03 26.96
CA LEU A 469 4.37 -3.83 25.74
C LEU A 469 5.66 -4.46 25.20
N GLN A 470 6.80 -3.77 25.33
CA GLN A 470 8.10 -4.33 24.96
C GLN A 470 8.50 -5.52 25.84
N GLN A 471 8.29 -5.43 27.16
CA GLN A 471 8.56 -6.55 28.07
C GLN A 471 7.66 -7.74 27.76
N LEU A 472 6.36 -7.49 27.60
CA LEU A 472 5.37 -8.50 27.26
C LEU A 472 5.68 -9.18 25.93
N TRP A 473 6.09 -8.43 24.91
CA TRP A 473 6.53 -8.99 23.63
C TRP A 473 7.67 -10.01 23.79
N ILE A 474 8.69 -9.69 24.59
CA ILE A 474 9.81 -10.61 24.85
C ILE A 474 9.35 -11.90 25.51
N VAL A 475 8.35 -11.82 26.39
CA VAL A 475 7.79 -12.99 27.06
C VAL A 475 6.91 -13.80 26.11
N VAL A 476 5.98 -13.16 25.38
CA VAL A 476 5.08 -13.79 24.43
C VAL A 476 5.85 -14.60 23.39
N LYS A 477 6.83 -13.99 22.71
CA LYS A 477 7.61 -14.67 21.65
C LYS A 477 8.43 -15.86 22.16
N SER A 478 8.66 -15.94 23.48
CA SER A 478 9.45 -16.99 24.14
C SER A 478 8.57 -18.07 24.77
N SER A 479 7.24 -17.98 24.65
CA SER A 479 6.30 -18.78 25.43
C SER A 479 5.31 -19.51 24.54
N LYS A 480 5.46 -20.84 24.44
CA LYS A 480 4.55 -21.69 23.65
C LYS A 480 3.33 -22.16 24.42
N THR A 481 3.45 -22.28 25.74
CA THR A 481 2.39 -22.74 26.66
C THR A 481 2.06 -21.66 27.69
N VAL A 482 0.89 -21.78 28.31
CA VAL A 482 0.46 -20.86 29.37
C VAL A 482 1.41 -20.90 30.57
N ASP A 483 1.80 -22.09 31.02
CA ASP A 483 2.79 -22.25 32.10
C ASP A 483 4.12 -21.58 31.78
N ALA A 484 4.59 -21.70 30.53
CA ALA A 484 5.81 -21.05 30.09
C ALA A 484 5.65 -19.53 30.08
N PHE A 485 4.51 -19.00 29.63
CA PHE A 485 4.21 -17.56 29.64
C PHE A 485 4.28 -16.99 31.05
N LYS A 486 3.57 -17.63 31.99
CA LYS A 486 3.57 -17.25 33.41
C LYS A 486 4.95 -17.32 34.04
N THR A 487 5.68 -18.41 33.80
CA THR A 487 7.02 -18.63 34.34
C THR A 487 8.02 -17.61 33.78
N ASN A 488 7.92 -17.30 32.49
CA ASN A 488 8.80 -16.34 31.84
C ASN A 488 8.52 -14.90 32.31
N LEU A 489 7.28 -14.52 32.61
CA LEU A 489 6.98 -13.22 33.23
C LEU A 489 7.78 -13.03 34.53
N LYS A 490 7.70 -13.99 35.45
CA LYS A 490 8.40 -13.98 36.75
C LYS A 490 9.93 -14.03 36.61
N ASN A 491 10.43 -14.75 35.60
CA ASN A 491 11.87 -14.96 35.42
C ASN A 491 12.56 -13.82 34.67
N PHE A 492 11.88 -13.18 33.72
CA PHE A 492 12.53 -12.19 32.84
C PHE A 492 12.55 -10.80 33.45
N TYR A 493 11.56 -10.47 34.28
CA TYR A 493 11.41 -9.13 34.84
C TYR A 493 10.99 -9.21 36.30
N SER A 494 11.57 -8.34 37.13
CA SER A 494 11.03 -8.06 38.45
C SER A 494 9.98 -6.96 38.33
N ASN A 495 8.79 -7.20 38.86
CA ASN A 495 7.67 -6.24 38.89
C ASN A 495 7.07 -6.19 40.30
N GLU A 496 6.73 -4.99 40.77
CA GLU A 496 6.19 -4.77 42.13
C GLU A 496 4.86 -5.50 42.39
N THR A 497 4.15 -5.87 41.32
CA THR A 497 2.85 -6.54 41.36
C THR A 497 2.91 -8.04 41.03
N GLU A 498 4.11 -8.61 40.86
CA GLU A 498 4.31 -10.01 40.46
C GLU A 498 3.61 -11.02 41.39
N GLN A 499 3.47 -10.68 42.68
CA GLN A 499 2.80 -11.51 43.67
C GLN A 499 1.32 -11.79 43.36
N TYR A 500 0.68 -10.97 42.51
CA TYR A 500 -0.73 -11.12 42.11
C TYR A 500 -0.90 -11.85 40.76
N LEU A 501 0.19 -12.26 40.09
CA LEU A 501 0.11 -12.96 38.80
C LEU A 501 -0.67 -14.26 38.87
N ASP A 502 -0.58 -15.00 39.98
CA ASP A 502 -1.27 -16.29 40.09
C ASP A 502 -2.79 -16.12 40.06
N ASP A 503 -3.29 -15.07 40.72
CA ASP A 503 -4.71 -14.76 40.78
C ASP A 503 -5.24 -14.23 39.44
N LEU A 504 -4.47 -13.36 38.77
CA LEU A 504 -4.82 -12.84 37.44
C LEU A 504 -4.97 -13.98 36.42
N PHE A 505 -3.99 -14.89 36.37
CA PHE A 505 -4.06 -16.06 35.49
C PHE A 505 -5.27 -16.94 35.80
N SER A 506 -5.54 -17.18 37.09
CA SER A 506 -6.71 -17.96 37.50
C SER A 506 -8.03 -17.33 37.07
N TYR A 507 -8.17 -16.00 37.13
CA TYR A 507 -9.41 -15.31 36.74
C TYR A 507 -9.73 -15.48 35.25
N TRP A 508 -8.72 -15.34 34.40
CA TRP A 508 -8.84 -15.50 32.94
C TRP A 508 -8.86 -16.97 32.48
N GLY A 509 -8.79 -17.93 33.42
CA GLY A 509 -8.79 -19.36 33.12
C GLY A 509 -7.55 -19.81 32.36
N TRP A 510 -6.39 -19.29 32.74
CA TRP A 510 -5.08 -19.62 32.15
C TRP A 510 -4.36 -20.70 32.97
#